data_AF-A0A7K1LTA9-F1
#
_entry.id   AF-A0A7K1LTA9-F1
#
_cell.length_a   1.000
_cell.length_b   1.000
_cell.length_c   1.000
_cell.angle_alpha   90.00
_cell.angle_beta   90.00
_cell.angle_gamma   90.00
#
_symmetry.space_group_name_H-M   'P 1'
#
loop_
_entity.id
_entity.type
_entity.pdbx_description
1 polymer ?
#
loop_
_entity_poly.entity_id
_entity_poly.type
_entity_poly.pdbx_seq_one_letter_code
_entity_poly.pdbx_strand_id
1 'polypeptide(L)'
;MAQYQPGQRWISDSEAELGLGTILAQDGRLLTVLYPATGDTRQYALRNAPLTRVRFAPGDEVTHFEGWKMTVREVEESEGLLVYHGLTAQNEQRTLPETQLSNFIQ
;
A
#
# COMPACT_ATOMS: atom_id res chain seq x y z
N MET A 1 18.29 2.24 3.80
CA MET A 1 17.32 3.36 3.67
C MET A 1 16.15 2.84 2.89
N ALA A 2 14.91 3.08 3.32
CA ALA A 2 13.76 2.70 2.51
C ALA A 2 13.74 3.57 1.24
N GLN A 3 13.66 2.92 0.08
CA GLN A 3 13.48 3.61 -1.19
C GLN A 3 11.99 3.79 -1.43
N TYR A 4 11.50 5.01 -1.20
CA TYR A 4 10.12 5.38 -1.47
C TYR A 4 9.92 5.54 -2.97
N GLN A 5 8.86 4.92 -3.48
CA GLN A 5 8.52 4.97 -4.91
C GLN A 5 7.06 5.39 -5.06
N PRO A 6 6.73 6.29 -6.00
CA PRO A 6 5.34 6.69 -6.25
C PRO A 6 4.45 5.46 -6.47
N GLY A 7 3.29 5.43 -5.82
CA GLY A 7 2.35 4.31 -5.84
C GLY A 7 2.51 3.31 -4.69
N GLN A 8 3.61 3.32 -3.95
CA GLN A 8 3.78 2.42 -2.80
C GLN A 8 2.79 2.74 -1.68
N ARG A 9 2.35 1.70 -0.96
CA ARG A 9 1.41 1.80 0.14
C ARG A 9 2.08 1.76 1.51
N TRP A 10 1.78 2.75 2.35
CA TRP A 10 2.41 2.97 3.66
C TRP A 10 1.39 3.40 4.71
N ILE A 11 1.60 3.02 5.96
CA ILE A 11 0.82 3.53 7.11
C ILE A 11 1.67 4.52 7.92
N SER A 12 1.02 5.50 8.54
CA SER A 12 1.64 6.34 9.56
C SER A 12 1.58 5.64 10.91
N ASP A 13 2.74 5.42 11.53
CA ASP A 13 2.83 4.83 12.87
C ASP A 13 2.25 5.77 13.95
N SER A 14 2.19 7.08 13.66
CA SER A 14 1.70 8.10 14.59
C SER A 14 0.22 8.48 14.37
N GLU A 15 -0.35 8.14 13.21
CA GLU A 15 -1.67 8.59 12.77
C GLU A 15 -2.45 7.42 12.13
N ALA A 16 -2.71 6.36 12.90
CA ALA A 16 -3.37 5.14 12.40
C ALA A 16 -4.77 5.41 11.79
N GLU A 17 -5.45 6.46 12.23
CA GLU A 17 -6.77 6.86 11.73
C GLU A 17 -6.79 7.28 10.25
N LEU A 18 -5.63 7.65 9.69
CA LEU A 18 -5.50 8.02 8.27
C LEU A 18 -5.58 6.79 7.33
N GLY A 19 -5.39 5.59 7.87
CA GLY A 19 -5.37 4.36 7.09
C GLY A 19 -4.16 4.24 6.16
N LEU A 20 -4.37 3.63 5.00
CA LEU A 20 -3.31 3.31 4.06
C LEU A 20 -3.03 4.48 3.10
N GLY A 21 -1.86 5.08 3.26
CA GLY A 21 -1.33 6.14 2.41
C GLY A 21 -0.66 5.62 1.14
N THR A 22 -0.63 6.47 0.12
CA THR A 22 0.07 6.24 -1.16
C THR A 22 1.17 7.29 -1.31
N ILE A 23 2.40 6.85 -1.60
CA ILE A 23 3.48 7.78 -1.94
C ILE A 23 3.14 8.48 -3.25
N LEU A 24 3.12 9.81 -3.24
CA LEU A 24 2.95 10.61 -4.45
C LEU A 24 4.30 11.01 -5.04
N ALA A 25 5.18 11.53 -4.20
CA ALA A 25 6.45 12.09 -4.64
C ALA A 25 7.46 12.15 -3.49
N GLN A 26 8.74 12.15 -3.87
CA GLN A 26 9.86 12.48 -3.00
C GLN A 26 10.61 13.66 -3.62
N ASP A 27 10.67 14.78 -2.91
CA ASP A 27 11.41 15.98 -3.33
C ASP A 27 12.48 16.32 -2.29
N GLY A 28 13.75 16.13 -2.68
CA GLY A 28 14.90 16.35 -1.81
C GLY A 28 14.82 15.52 -0.52
N ARG A 29 14.37 16.16 0.57
CA ARG A 29 14.24 15.56 1.91
C ARG A 29 12.78 15.45 2.38
N LEU A 30 11.83 15.74 1.52
CA LEU A 30 10.40 15.66 1.81
C LEU A 30 9.76 14.52 1.04
N LEU A 31 8.86 13.83 1.71
CA LEU A 31 8.03 12.76 1.17
C LEU A 31 6.57 13.20 1.25
N THR A 32 5.87 13.15 0.13
CA THR A 32 4.44 13.49 0.05
C THR A 32 3.62 12.20 -0.01
N VAL A 33 2.67 12.07 0.90
CA VAL A 33 1.81 10.88 1.04
C VAL A 33 0.35 11.33 1.00
N LEU A 34 -0.44 10.71 0.13
CA LEU A 34 -1.90 10.88 0.07
C LEU A 34 -2.57 9.76 0.86
N TYR A 35 -3.49 10.08 1.75
CA TYR A 35 -4.33 9.13 2.48
C TYR A 35 -5.74 9.12 1.89
N PRO A 36 -6.08 8.18 1.00
CA PRO A 36 -7.33 8.23 0.26
C PRO A 36 -8.57 7.93 1.13
N ALA A 37 -8.39 7.34 2.31
CA ALA A 37 -9.47 7.12 3.27
C ALA A 37 -10.07 8.44 3.79
N THR A 38 -9.23 9.45 4.04
CA THR A 38 -9.65 10.75 4.58
C THR A 38 -9.59 11.87 3.52
N GLY A 39 -8.83 11.66 2.45
CA GLY A 39 -8.53 12.67 1.43
C GLY A 39 -7.35 13.58 1.80
N ASP A 40 -6.71 13.36 2.95
CA ASP A 40 -5.61 14.19 3.42
C ASP A 40 -4.30 13.93 2.68
N THR A 41 -3.50 14.98 2.52
CA THR A 41 -2.12 14.86 2.07
C THR A 41 -1.19 15.28 3.21
N ARG A 42 -0.23 14.41 3.55
CA ARG A 42 0.80 14.69 4.55
C ARG A 42 2.17 14.80 3.90
N GLN A 43 3.01 15.64 4.48
CA GLN A 43 4.42 15.75 4.14
C GLN A 43 5.26 15.30 5.33
N TYR A 44 6.18 14.37 5.09
CA TYR A 44 7.09 13.85 6.10
C TYR A 44 8.54 14.17 5.71
N ALA A 45 9.38 14.41 6.71
CA ALA A 45 10.82 14.47 6.49
C ALA A 45 11.36 13.05 6.24
N LEU A 46 12.06 12.86 5.11
CA LEU A 46 12.49 11.55 4.62
C LEU A 46 13.36 10.77 5.62
N ARG A 47 14.17 11.46 6.44
CA ARG A 47 15.14 10.83 7.34
C ARG A 47 14.50 10.12 8.54
N ASN A 48 13.31 10.53 8.94
CA ASN A 48 12.65 10.10 10.16
C ASN A 48 11.13 10.00 9.96
N ALA A 49 10.68 9.75 8.73
CA ALA A 49 9.27 9.56 8.45
C ALA A 49 8.79 8.33 9.26
N PRO A 50 7.80 8.49 10.16
CA PRO A 50 7.25 7.41 10.97
C PRO A 50 6.28 6.59 10.12
N LEU A 51 6.80 6.00 9.05
CA LEU A 51 6.03 5.27 8.05
C LEU A 51 6.47 3.82 8.00
N THR A 52 5.50 2.92 8.01
CA THR A 52 5.71 1.49 7.81
C THR A 52 5.16 1.05 6.45
N ARG A 53 6.00 0.40 5.62
CA ARG A 53 5.57 -0.09 4.30
C ARG A 53 4.68 -1.30 4.47
N VAL A 54 3.54 -1.28 3.80
CA VAL A 54 2.60 -2.39 3.84
C VAL A 54 2.95 -3.38 2.75
N ARG A 55 3.14 -4.63 3.16
CA ARG A 55 3.45 -5.74 2.27
C ARG A 55 2.70 -6.96 2.76
N PHE A 56 2.06 -7.66 1.83
CA PHE A 56 1.42 -8.94 2.09
C PHE A 56 2.29 -10.07 1.55
N ALA A 57 2.14 -11.26 2.13
CA ALA A 57 2.84 -12.47 1.75
C ALA A 57 1.85 -13.53 1.23
N PRO A 58 2.33 -14.56 0.51
CA PRO A 58 1.49 -15.71 0.17
C PRO A 58 0.81 -16.31 1.41
N GLY A 59 -0.50 -16.49 1.35
CA GLY A 59 -1.35 -16.90 2.46
C GLY A 59 -2.18 -15.77 3.08
N ASP A 60 -1.79 -14.51 2.89
CA ASP A 60 -2.55 -13.36 3.39
C ASP A 60 -3.82 -13.11 2.58
N GLU A 61 -4.84 -12.58 3.24
CA GLU A 61 -6.04 -12.05 2.58
C GLU A 61 -5.87 -10.56 2.31
N VAL A 62 -6.09 -10.15 1.07
CA VAL A 62 -6.04 -8.74 0.64
C VAL A 62 -7.39 -8.32 0.08
N THR A 63 -7.73 -7.05 0.29
CA THR A 63 -8.99 -6.45 -0.16
C THR A 63 -8.69 -5.39 -1.21
N HIS A 64 -9.38 -5.44 -2.35
CA HIS A 64 -9.35 -4.41 -3.39
C HIS A 64 -10.20 -3.19 -2.96
N PHE A 65 -9.92 -1.99 -3.49
CA PHE A 65 -10.70 -0.79 -3.16
C PHE A 65 -12.20 -0.87 -3.52
N GLU A 66 -12.57 -1.76 -4.45
CA GLU A 66 -13.97 -2.07 -4.80
C GLU A 66 -14.64 -3.11 -3.87
N GLY A 67 -13.93 -3.57 -2.83
CA GLY A 67 -14.49 -4.41 -1.76
C GLY A 67 -14.40 -5.92 -1.98
N TRP A 68 -13.94 -6.40 -3.14
CA TRP A 68 -13.67 -7.83 -3.32
C TRP A 68 -12.35 -8.24 -2.66
N LYS A 69 -12.25 -9.53 -2.31
CA LYS A 69 -11.13 -10.10 -1.55
C LYS A 69 -10.48 -11.24 -2.32
N MET A 70 -9.19 -11.44 -2.10
CA MET A 70 -8.47 -12.62 -2.56
C MET A 70 -7.39 -13.05 -1.58
N THR A 71 -7.04 -14.33 -1.61
CA THR A 71 -5.88 -14.87 -0.91
C THR A 71 -4.67 -14.80 -1.81
N VAL A 72 -3.60 -14.15 -1.35
CA VAL A 72 -2.33 -14.02 -2.06
C VAL A 72 -1.68 -15.40 -2.21
N ARG A 73 -1.23 -15.71 -3.41
CA ARG A 73 -0.48 -16.93 -3.75
C ARG A 73 0.95 -16.61 -4.18
N GLU A 74 1.13 -15.48 -4.83
CA GLU A 74 2.41 -15.02 -5.33
C GLU A 74 2.48 -13.50 -5.24
N VAL A 75 3.68 -12.98 -5.03
CA VAL A 75 3.96 -11.55 -4.97
C VAL A 75 5.09 -11.26 -5.95
N GLU A 76 4.81 -10.44 -6.94
CA GLU A 76 5.79 -9.93 -7.89
C GLU A 76 6.20 -8.52 -7.46
N GLU A 77 7.49 -8.19 -7.56
CA GLU A 77 7.98 -6.82 -7.40
C GLU A 77 8.52 -6.33 -8.75
N SER A 78 7.96 -5.24 -9.25
CA SER A 78 8.38 -4.60 -10.49
C SER A 78 8.47 -3.10 -10.27
N GLU A 79 9.61 -2.51 -10.65
CA GLU A 79 9.91 -1.09 -10.41
C GLU A 79 9.59 -0.65 -8.98
N GLY A 80 9.89 -1.53 -8.01
CA GLY A 80 9.69 -1.29 -6.59
C GLY A 80 8.25 -1.22 -6.10
N LEU A 81 7.29 -1.55 -6.96
CA LEU A 81 5.88 -1.74 -6.64
C LEU A 81 5.56 -3.23 -6.57
N LEU A 82 4.65 -3.58 -5.67
CA LEU A 82 4.18 -4.94 -5.48
C LEU A 82 2.92 -5.21 -6.29
N VAL A 83 2.89 -6.36 -6.93
CA VAL A 83 1.71 -6.92 -7.59
C VAL A 83 1.40 -8.26 -6.93
N TYR A 84 0.21 -8.38 -6.39
CA TYR A 84 -0.25 -9.60 -5.74
C TYR A 84 -1.03 -10.44 -6.75
N HIS A 85 -0.74 -11.73 -6.84
CA HIS A 85 -1.50 -12.69 -7.61
C HIS A 85 -2.13 -13.70 -6.66
N GLY A 86 -3.41 -14.00 -6.85
CA GLY A 86 -4.16 -14.76 -5.88
C GLY A 86 -5.44 -15.36 -6.42
N LEU A 87 -6.21 -15.95 -5.50
CA LEU A 87 -7.51 -16.55 -5.78
C LEU A 87 -8.60 -15.90 -4.91
N THR A 88 -9.75 -15.61 -5.51
CA THR A 88 -10.95 -15.22 -4.75
C THR A 88 -11.55 -16.42 -4.01
N ALA A 89 -12.54 -16.18 -3.15
CA ALA A 89 -13.32 -17.25 -2.51
C ALA A 89 -14.01 -18.19 -3.49
N GLN A 90 -14.23 -17.74 -4.73
CA GLN A 90 -14.81 -18.52 -5.83
C GLN A 90 -13.74 -19.22 -6.69
N ASN A 91 -12.48 -19.28 -6.22
CA ASN A 91 -11.35 -19.87 -6.94
C ASN A 91 -11.01 -19.17 -8.27
N GLU A 92 -11.40 -17.91 -8.45
CA GLU A 92 -11.03 -17.12 -9.63
C GLU A 92 -9.65 -16.50 -9.46
N GLN A 93 -8.79 -16.60 -10.47
CA GLN A 93 -7.50 -15.91 -10.49
C GLN A 93 -7.69 -14.40 -10.61
N ARG A 94 -7.03 -13.66 -9.73
CA ARG A 94 -7.01 -12.20 -9.74
C ARG A 94 -5.59 -11.70 -9.56
N THR A 95 -5.35 -10.53 -10.13
CA THR A 95 -4.13 -9.76 -9.98
C THR A 95 -4.49 -8.43 -9.34
N LEU A 96 -3.74 -8.02 -8.34
CA LEU A 96 -3.99 -6.85 -7.52
C LEU A 96 -2.68 -6.05 -7.36
N PRO A 97 -2.50 -4.95 -8.11
CA PRO A 97 -1.44 -4.00 -7.84
C PRO A 97 -1.60 -3.37 -6.44
N GLU A 98 -0.50 -3.10 -5.72
CA GLU A 98 -0.58 -2.49 -4.39
C GLU A 98 -1.32 -1.14 -4.40
N THR A 99 -1.28 -0.41 -5.51
CA THR A 99 -2.02 0.86 -5.71
C THR A 99 -3.54 0.70 -5.63
N GLN A 100 -4.07 -0.51 -5.80
CA GLN A 100 -5.50 -0.83 -5.76
C GLN A 100 -5.94 -1.50 -4.46
N LEU A 101 -5.04 -1.65 -3.49
CA LEU A 101 -5.38 -2.11 -2.14
C LEU A 101 -6.41 -1.18 -1.49
N SER A 102 -7.34 -1.76 -0.74
CA SER A 102 -8.24 -1.06 0.17
C SER A 102 -7.50 0.00 0.98
N ASN A 103 -8.16 1.13 1.22
CA ASN A 103 -7.60 2.22 2.02
C ASN A 103 -7.56 1.89 3.52
N PHE A 104 -8.15 0.76 3.91
CA PHE A 104 -8.17 0.26 5.27
C PHE A 104 -7.52 -1.11 5.30
N ILE A 105 -6.67 -1.33 6.30
CA ILE A 105 -6.11 -2.63 6.63
C ILE A 105 -6.97 -3.20 7.75
N GLN A 106 -7.43 -4.45 7.59
CA GLN A 106 -8.20 -5.20 8.60
C GLN A 106 -7.28 -6.10 9.41
#